data_AF-A0A6N8WZA4-F1
#
_entry.id   AF-A0A6N8WZA4-F1
#
_cell.length_a   1.000
_cell.length_b   1.000
_cell.length_c   1.000
_cell.angle_alpha   90.00
_cell.angle_beta   90.00
_cell.angle_gamma   90.00
#
_symmetry.space_group_name_H-M   'P 1'
#
loop_
_entity.id
_entity.type
_entity.pdbx_description
1 polymer ?
#
loop_
_entity_poly.entity_id
_entity_poly.type
_entity_poly.pdbx_seq_one_letter_code
_entity_poly.pdbx_strand_id
1 'polypeptide(L)'
;MNWLLICPIVIPLAAAVVGFAGRGSERMQRAVSLAGAIGLSGAAAGLLSTVWRDGIVSVQIGGWPAPYGITLVADHLSAAMVAVTALIGLATVIYAFGDVRPGRLSHALHPLLHALLAGVCGAFLAGDIFNLYVWFEIMLIASLALL
;
A
#
# COMPACT_ATOMS: atom_id res chain seq x y z
N MET A 1 -19.10 -0.91 1.31
CA MET A 1 -18.25 0.17 1.89
C MET A 1 -16.95 -0.37 2.47
N ASN A 2 -16.93 -1.57 3.06
CA ASN A 2 -15.73 -2.23 3.61
C ASN A 2 -14.52 -2.35 2.67
N TRP A 3 -14.74 -2.49 1.36
CA TRP A 3 -13.67 -2.68 0.38
C TRP A 3 -12.72 -1.48 0.29
N LEU A 4 -13.20 -0.25 0.53
CA LEU A 4 -12.39 0.97 0.46
C LEU A 4 -11.29 1.02 1.52
N LEU A 5 -11.48 0.39 2.68
CA LEU A 5 -10.45 0.26 3.72
C LEU A 5 -9.38 -0.77 3.36
N ILE A 6 -9.74 -1.77 2.57
CA ILE A 6 -8.86 -2.89 2.24
C ILE A 6 -8.04 -2.57 0.97
N CYS A 7 -8.61 -1.81 0.03
CA CYS A 7 -7.97 -1.48 -1.25
C CYS A 7 -6.57 -0.84 -1.11
N PRO A 8 -6.32 0.15 -0.22
CA PRO A 8 -5.00 0.75 -0.07
C PRO A 8 -3.90 -0.22 0.39
N ILE A 9 -4.28 -1.38 0.94
CA ILE A 9 -3.36 -2.42 1.37
C ILE A 9 -3.22 -3.48 0.27
N VAL A 10 -4.35 -3.99 -0.24
CA VAL A 10 -4.36 -5.11 -1.19
C VAL A 10 -3.81 -4.72 -2.56
N ILE A 11 -4.07 -3.51 -3.04
CA ILE A 11 -3.58 -3.05 -4.36
C ILE A 11 -2.04 -3.06 -4.41
N PRO A 12 -1.32 -2.38 -3.50
CA PRO A 12 0.14 -2.44 -3.51
C PRO A 12 0.67 -3.85 -3.19
N LEU A 13 0.03 -4.61 -2.29
CA LEU A 13 0.46 -5.99 -2.03
C LEU A 13 0.35 -6.89 -3.27
N ALA A 14 -0.75 -6.77 -4.02
CA ALA A 14 -0.94 -7.51 -5.27
C ALA A 14 0.07 -7.07 -6.33
N ALA A 15 0.34 -5.77 -6.47
CA ALA A 15 1.37 -5.25 -7.36
C ALA A 15 2.77 -5.79 -7.00
N ALA A 16 3.08 -5.90 -5.70
CA ALA A 16 4.32 -6.51 -5.22
C ALA A 16 4.42 -8.00 -5.61
N VAL A 17 3.39 -8.80 -5.33
CA VAL A 17 3.36 -10.24 -5.65
C VAL A 17 3.47 -10.48 -7.16
N VAL A 18 2.68 -9.78 -7.96
CA VAL A 18 2.71 -9.89 -9.44
C VAL A 18 4.05 -9.41 -9.98
N GLY A 19 4.61 -8.33 -9.42
CA GLY A 19 5.94 -7.84 -9.76
C GLY A 19 7.04 -8.87 -9.48
N PHE A 20 7.00 -9.56 -8.34
CA PHE A 20 7.94 -10.62 -7.99
C PHE A 20 7.81 -11.85 -8.89
N ALA A 21 6.58 -12.31 -9.16
CA ALA A 21 6.32 -13.38 -10.13
C ALA A 21 6.85 -13.02 -11.53
N GLY A 22 6.81 -11.72 -11.83
CA GLY A 22 7.22 -11.10 -13.07
C GLY A 22 8.69 -10.74 -13.25
N ARG A 23 9.58 -11.19 -12.35
CA ARG A 23 11.01 -10.79 -12.33
C ARG A 23 11.79 -10.94 -13.63
N GLY A 24 11.31 -11.75 -14.58
CA GLY A 24 11.92 -11.93 -15.90
C GLY A 24 11.62 -10.83 -16.92
N SER A 25 10.65 -9.95 -16.67
CA SER A 25 10.23 -8.92 -17.62
C SER A 25 10.14 -7.54 -16.95
N GLU A 26 11.13 -6.70 -17.23
CA GLU A 26 11.17 -5.32 -16.73
C GLU A 26 9.96 -4.50 -17.20
N ARG A 27 9.52 -4.68 -18.45
CA ARG A 27 8.32 -3.99 -18.97
C ARG A 27 7.08 -4.35 -18.16
N MET A 28 6.93 -5.62 -17.80
CA MET A 28 5.79 -6.07 -17.01
C MET A 28 5.84 -5.49 -15.60
N GLN A 29 7.00 -5.49 -14.94
CA GLN A 29 7.15 -4.89 -13.62
C GLN A 29 6.85 -3.40 -13.62
N ARG A 30 7.34 -2.65 -14.61
CA ARG A 30 7.04 -1.22 -14.75
C ARG A 30 5.54 -0.98 -14.96
N ALA A 31 4.91 -1.75 -15.84
CA ALA A 31 3.46 -1.64 -16.10
C ALA A 31 2.63 -1.95 -14.84
N VAL A 32 2.94 -3.06 -14.15
CA VAL A 32 2.28 -3.45 -12.89
C VAL A 32 2.52 -2.42 -11.81
N SER A 33 3.74 -1.88 -11.71
CA SER A 33 4.08 -0.87 -10.72
C SER A 33 3.30 0.42 -10.93
N LEU A 34 3.20 0.89 -12.17
CA LEU A 34 2.44 2.10 -12.51
C LEU A 34 0.95 1.89 -12.27
N ALA A 35 0.40 0.75 -12.72
CA ALA A 35 -1.00 0.41 -12.50
C ALA A 35 -1.34 0.30 -11.01
N GLY A 36 -0.46 -0.33 -10.22
CA GLY A 36 -0.60 -0.44 -8.77
C GLY A 36 -0.56 0.92 -8.08
N ALA A 37 0.34 1.82 -8.49
CA ALA A 37 0.44 3.16 -7.91
C ALA A 37 -0.78 4.02 -8.25
N ILE A 38 -1.25 4.01 -9.50
CA ILE A 38 -2.48 4.69 -9.92
C ILE A 38 -3.69 4.13 -9.17
N GLY A 39 -3.78 2.79 -9.06
CA GLY A 39 -4.83 2.12 -8.31
C GLY A 39 -4.84 2.52 -6.84
N LEU A 40 -3.67 2.59 -6.20
CA LEU A 40 -3.52 3.05 -4.83
C LEU A 40 -3.95 4.52 -4.67
N SER A 41 -3.56 5.41 -5.59
CA SER A 41 -4.01 6.80 -5.58
C SER A 41 -5.54 6.92 -5.70
N GLY A 42 -6.15 6.12 -6.58
CA GLY A 42 -7.61 6.06 -6.72
C GLY A 42 -8.31 5.56 -5.45
N ALA A 43 -7.77 4.49 -4.84
CA ALA A 43 -8.30 3.95 -3.59
C ALA A 43 -8.16 4.94 -2.42
N ALA A 44 -7.01 5.61 -2.31
CA ALA A 44 -6.77 6.61 -1.28
C ALA A 44 -7.68 7.84 -1.43
N ALA A 45 -7.86 8.33 -2.65
CA ALA A 45 -8.79 9.43 -2.93
C ALA A 45 -10.25 9.05 -2.61
N GLY A 46 -10.65 7.82 -2.96
CA GLY A 46 -11.95 7.27 -2.61
C GLY A 46 -12.15 7.18 -1.09
N LEU A 47 -11.17 6.63 -0.37
CA LEU A 47 -11.21 6.51 1.09
C LEU A 47 -11.30 7.88 1.77
N LEU A 48 -10.45 8.84 1.36
CA LEU A 48 -10.46 10.20 1.90
C LEU A 48 -11.81 10.90 1.66
N SER A 49 -12.37 10.76 0.46
CA SER A 49 -13.68 11.32 0.13
C SER A 49 -14.81 10.70 0.96
N THR A 50 -14.75 9.39 1.23
CA THR A 50 -15.71 8.72 2.11
C THR A 50 -15.58 9.21 3.55
N VAL A 51 -14.37 9.24 4.10
CA VAL A 51 -14.14 9.69 5.49
C VAL A 51 -14.58 11.15 5.67
N TRP A 52 -14.35 12.00 4.68
CA TRP A 52 -14.78 13.40 4.72
C TRP A 52 -16.29 13.59 4.74
N ARG A 53 -17.05 12.68 4.11
CA ARG A 53 -18.52 12.76 4.03
C ARG A 53 -19.22 12.03 5.18
N ASP A 54 -18.75 10.83 5.48
CA ASP A 54 -19.44 9.88 6.35
C ASP A 54 -18.79 9.77 7.75
N GLY A 55 -17.64 10.42 7.95
CA GLY A 55 -16.87 10.37 9.20
C GLY A 55 -15.96 9.14 9.29
N ILE A 56 -15.70 8.68 10.52
CA ILE A 56 -14.79 7.55 10.77
C ILE A 56 -15.40 6.27 10.21
N VAL A 57 -14.62 5.52 9.42
CA VAL A 57 -15.02 4.23 8.85
C VAL A 57 -14.20 3.12 9.49
N SER A 58 -14.83 2.02 9.89
CA SER A 58 -14.14 0.85 10.42
C SER A 58 -14.70 -0.46 9.87
N VAL A 59 -13.86 -1.49 9.80
CA VAL A 59 -14.26 -2.84 9.42
C VAL A 59 -13.57 -3.89 10.29
N GLN A 60 -14.34 -4.91 10.67
CA GLN A 60 -13.83 -6.13 11.28
C GLN A 60 -13.50 -7.16 10.19
N ILE A 61 -12.26 -7.60 10.13
CA ILE A 61 -11.78 -8.57 9.15
C ILE A 61 -12.08 -10.00 9.65
N GLY A 62 -12.51 -10.87 8.74
CA GLY A 62 -12.71 -12.30 9.02
C GLY A 62 -14.00 -12.66 9.74
N GLY A 63 -14.91 -11.70 9.95
CA GLY A 63 -16.22 -11.96 10.58
C GLY A 63 -16.17 -12.13 12.10
N TRP A 64 -15.01 -11.93 12.72
CA TRP A 64 -14.85 -11.94 14.17
C TRP A 64 -15.25 -10.58 14.75
N PRO A 65 -16.17 -10.52 15.72
CA PRO A 65 -16.55 -9.26 16.34
C PRO A 65 -15.41 -8.70 17.21
N ALA A 66 -15.37 -7.37 17.34
CA ALA A 66 -14.51 -6.71 18.32
C ALA A 66 -14.83 -7.24 19.74
N PRO A 67 -13.83 -7.42 20.63
CA PRO A 67 -12.43 -6.99 20.51
C PRO A 67 -11.46 -8.05 19.95
N TYR A 68 -11.95 -9.20 19.49
CA TYR A 68 -11.08 -10.36 19.15
C TYR A 68 -10.66 -10.41 17.67
N GLY A 69 -11.29 -9.61 16.80
CA GLY A 69 -11.00 -9.52 15.38
C GLY A 69 -9.92 -8.48 15.03
N ILE A 70 -9.39 -8.58 13.81
CA ILE A 70 -8.52 -7.53 13.24
C ILE A 70 -9.40 -6.39 12.78
N THR A 71 -9.17 -5.21 13.36
CA THR A 71 -9.92 -4.00 13.01
C THR A 71 -9.08 -3.14 12.07
N LEU A 72 -9.66 -2.72 10.94
CA LEU A 72 -9.12 -1.62 10.16
C LEU A 72 -9.98 -0.38 10.39
N VAL A 73 -9.34 0.76 10.63
CA VAL A 73 -10.01 2.03 10.91
C VAL A 73 -9.41 3.12 10.04
N ALA A 74 -10.26 3.94 9.44
CA ALA A 74 -9.86 5.20 8.81
C ALA A 74 -10.63 6.36 9.45
N ASP A 75 -9.88 7.22 10.12
CA ASP A 75 -10.25 8.58 10.49
C ASP A 75 -9.68 9.59 9.49
N HIS A 76 -9.90 10.89 9.73
CA HIS A 76 -9.45 11.95 8.83
C HIS A 76 -7.92 11.98 8.68
N LEU A 77 -7.18 11.70 9.76
CA LEU A 77 -5.72 11.74 9.76
C LEU A 77 -5.14 10.56 8.98
N SER A 78 -5.55 9.34 9.32
CA SER A 78 -5.13 8.12 8.62
C SER A 78 -5.49 8.17 7.13
N ALA A 79 -6.69 8.60 6.77
CA ALA A 79 -7.08 8.75 5.36
C ALA A 79 -6.22 9.79 4.62
N ALA A 80 -5.90 10.92 5.27
CA ALA A 80 -4.99 11.92 4.71
C ALA A 80 -3.56 11.37 4.54
N MET A 81 -3.05 10.64 5.53
CA MET A 81 -1.73 10.01 5.47
C MET A 81 -1.66 8.95 4.36
N VAL A 82 -2.68 8.12 4.20
CA VAL A 82 -2.78 7.16 3.08
C VAL A 82 -2.78 7.88 1.73
N ALA A 83 -3.47 9.03 1.61
CA ALA A 83 -3.46 9.84 0.39
C ALA A 83 -2.08 10.45 0.09
N VAL A 84 -1.38 10.95 1.11
CA VAL A 84 0.00 11.44 0.99
C VAL A 84 0.94 10.31 0.57
N THR A 85 0.84 9.14 1.20
CA THR A 85 1.61 7.95 0.82
C THR A 85 1.36 7.55 -0.64
N ALA A 86 0.11 7.56 -1.08
CA ALA A 86 -0.24 7.22 -2.45
C ALA A 86 0.30 8.24 -3.48
N LEU A 87 0.25 9.53 -3.16
CA LEU A 87 0.77 10.60 -4.00
C LEU A 87 2.29 10.51 -4.14
N ILE A 88 2.99 10.37 -3.02
CA ILE A 88 4.45 10.21 -3.00
C ILE A 88 4.84 8.92 -3.73
N GLY A 89 4.17 7.81 -3.43
CA GLY A 89 4.42 6.51 -4.07
C GLY A 89 4.27 6.57 -5.59
N LEU A 90 3.22 7.24 -6.10
CA LEU A 90 3.04 7.45 -7.54
C LEU A 90 4.18 8.29 -8.15
N ALA A 91 4.55 9.39 -7.50
CA ALA A 91 5.66 10.23 -7.94
C ALA A 91 6.99 9.45 -7.96
N THR A 92 7.26 8.64 -6.93
CA THR A 92 8.45 7.78 -6.85
C THR A 92 8.48 6.73 -7.94
N VAL A 93 7.35 6.07 -8.24
CA VAL A 93 7.26 5.09 -9.33
C VAL A 93 7.55 5.74 -10.69
N ILE A 94 6.98 6.92 -10.96
CA ILE A 94 7.22 7.66 -12.20
C ILE A 94 8.69 8.06 -12.31
N TYR A 95 9.27 8.58 -11.22
CA TYR A 95 10.67 8.97 -11.17
C TYR A 95 11.62 7.78 -11.43
N ALA A 96 11.34 6.62 -10.83
CA ALA A 96 12.15 5.41 -10.97
C ALA A 96 12.27 4.93 -12.43
N PHE A 97 11.31 5.23 -13.31
CA PHE A 97 11.39 4.86 -14.72
C PHE A 97 12.47 5.61 -15.52
N GLY A 98 12.82 6.83 -15.08
CA GLY A 98 13.82 7.67 -15.73
C GLY A 98 15.24 7.52 -15.16
N ASP A 99 15.36 7.24 -13.87
CA ASP A 99 16.65 7.26 -13.16
C ASP A 99 17.33 5.88 -13.08
N VAL A 100 16.55 4.80 -12.98
CA VAL A 100 17.08 3.47 -12.69
C VAL A 100 17.60 2.82 -13.98
N ARG A 101 18.93 2.70 -14.08
CA ARG A 101 19.59 1.98 -15.18
C ARG A 101 19.32 0.47 -15.10
N PRO A 102 19.21 -0.24 -16.24
CA PRO A 102 18.98 -1.68 -16.24
C PRO A 102 20.10 -2.44 -15.50
N GLY A 103 19.75 -3.30 -14.54
CA GLY A 103 20.71 -4.09 -13.74
C GLY A 103 20.00 -4.99 -12.73
N ARG A 104 20.72 -5.94 -12.10
CA ARG A 104 20.11 -6.99 -11.23
C ARG A 104 19.22 -6.47 -10.10
N LEU A 105 19.53 -5.30 -9.53
CA LEU A 105 18.76 -4.66 -8.46
C LEU A 105 17.46 -4.00 -8.96
N SER A 106 17.35 -3.68 -10.26
CA SER A 106 16.13 -3.07 -10.82
C SER A 106 14.92 -4.00 -10.76
N HIS A 107 15.14 -5.32 -10.76
CA HIS A 107 14.07 -6.33 -10.74
C HIS A 107 13.38 -6.49 -9.38
N ALA A 108 14.03 -6.08 -8.28
CA ALA A 108 13.43 -6.13 -6.95
C ALA A 108 12.85 -4.77 -6.51
N LEU A 109 13.28 -3.68 -7.15
CA LEU A 109 12.87 -2.31 -6.81
C LEU A 109 11.36 -2.13 -6.80
N HIS A 110 10.67 -2.39 -7.92
CA HIS A 110 9.24 -2.17 -8.02
C HIS A 110 8.43 -3.04 -7.05
N PRO A 111 8.68 -4.36 -6.95
CA PRO A 111 8.00 -5.18 -5.95
C PRO A 111 8.23 -4.74 -4.51
N LEU A 112 9.47 -4.40 -4.12
CA LEU A 112 9.79 -3.95 -2.77
C LEU A 112 9.21 -2.57 -2.46
N LEU A 113 9.19 -1.65 -3.43
CA LEU A 113 8.52 -0.36 -3.28
C LEU A 113 7.03 -0.53 -3.01
N HIS A 114 6.37 -1.45 -3.70
CA HIS A 114 4.95 -1.75 -3.45
C HIS A 114 4.73 -2.46 -2.12
N ALA A 115 5.64 -3.35 -1.68
CA ALA A 115 5.58 -3.92 -0.33
C ALA A 115 5.73 -2.85 0.76
N LEU A 116 6.63 -1.88 0.55
CA LEU A 116 6.81 -0.72 1.42
C LEU A 116 5.53 0.11 1.49
N LEU A 117 4.92 0.46 0.35
CA LEU A 117 3.66 1.20 0.29
C LEU A 117 2.52 0.46 1.01
N ALA A 118 2.41 -0.85 0.83
CA ALA A 118 1.44 -1.68 1.55
C ALA A 118 1.67 -1.63 3.07
N GLY A 119 2.93 -1.73 3.51
CA GLY A 119 3.32 -1.59 4.92
C GLY A 119 2.91 -0.24 5.51
N VAL A 120 3.22 0.86 4.82
CA VAL A 120 2.86 2.22 5.26
C VAL A 120 1.34 2.40 5.33
N CYS A 121 0.60 2.02 4.28
CA CYS A 121 -0.86 2.13 4.28
C CYS A 121 -1.50 1.25 5.36
N GLY A 122 -1.01 0.03 5.56
CA GLY A 122 -1.49 -0.87 6.60
C GLY A 122 -1.26 -0.31 8.00
N ALA A 123 -0.10 0.29 8.25
CA ALA A 123 0.21 0.91 9.54
C ALA A 123 -0.75 2.07 9.86
N PHE A 124 -1.07 2.92 8.88
CA PHE A 124 -2.03 4.02 9.09
C PHE A 124 -3.47 3.56 9.29
N LEU A 125 -3.84 2.38 8.77
CA LEU A 125 -5.20 1.85 8.84
C LEU A 125 -5.41 0.83 9.97
N ALA A 126 -4.36 0.51 10.73
CA ALA A 126 -4.41 -0.47 11.81
C ALA A 126 -5.25 0.06 13.00
N GLY A 127 -6.27 -0.70 13.41
CA GLY A 127 -7.10 -0.39 14.58
C GLY A 127 -6.57 -0.97 15.90
N ASP A 128 -5.48 -1.73 15.86
CA ASP A 128 -4.89 -2.40 17.03
C ASP A 128 -3.36 -2.41 16.97
N ILE A 129 -2.71 -2.49 18.14
CA ILE A 129 -1.24 -2.36 18.29
C ILE A 129 -0.50 -3.56 17.69
N PHE A 130 -1.11 -4.75 17.70
CA PHE A 130 -0.47 -5.95 17.17
C PHE A 130 -0.38 -5.87 15.63
N ASN A 131 -1.49 -5.54 14.97
CA ASN A 131 -1.53 -5.35 13.52
C ASN A 131 -0.64 -4.17 13.11
N LEU A 132 -0.62 -3.09 13.89
CA LEU A 132 0.30 -1.97 13.69
C LEU A 132 1.76 -2.45 13.67
N TYR A 133 2.16 -3.26 14.66
CA TYR A 133 3.51 -3.85 14.73
C TYR A 133 3.83 -4.68 13.48
N VAL A 134 2.91 -5.55 13.03
CA VAL A 134 3.11 -6.37 11.82
C VAL A 134 3.34 -5.48 10.59
N TRP A 135 2.56 -4.40 10.42
CA TRP A 135 2.76 -3.47 9.31
C TRP A 135 4.08 -2.71 9.38
N PHE A 136 4.52 -2.34 10.59
CA PHE A 136 5.85 -1.75 10.80
C PHE A 136 6.96 -2.71 10.37
N GLU A 137 6.88 -3.99 10.73
CA GLU A 137 7.88 -4.99 10.32
C GLU A 137 7.93 -5.18 8.80
N ILE A 138 6.76 -5.25 8.14
CA ILE A 138 6.69 -5.32 6.67
C ILE A 138 7.35 -4.08 6.04
N MET A 139 7.03 -2.90 6.55
CA MET A 139 7.62 -1.64 6.09
C MET A 139 9.14 -1.60 6.30
N LEU A 140 9.64 -2.03 7.46
CA LEU A 140 11.06 -2.04 7.81
C LEU A 140 11.86 -3.04 6.99
N ILE A 141 11.34 -4.26 6.79
CA ILE A 141 12.00 -5.27 5.96
C ILE A 141 12.06 -4.79 4.51
N ALA A 142 10.99 -4.20 3.99
CA ALA A 142 10.97 -3.65 2.63
C ALA A 142 11.93 -2.47 2.47
N SER A 143 11.99 -1.56 3.44
CA SER A 143 12.91 -0.41 3.40
C SER A 143 14.37 -0.84 3.51
N LEU A 144 14.69 -1.80 4.38
CA LEU A 144 16.03 -2.36 4.51
C LEU A 144 16.47 -3.08 3.23
N ALA A 145 15.57 -3.79 2.56
CA ALA A 145 15.88 -4.46 1.29
C ALA A 145 16.07 -3.48 0.11
N LEU A 146 15.56 -2.25 0.23
CA LEU A 146 15.73 -1.17 -0.76
C LEU A 146 17.00 -0.35 -0.54
N LEU A 147 17.62 -0.44 0.64
CA LEU A 147 18.82 0.28 1.05
C LEU A 147 20.09 -0.48 0.63
#